data_AF-A0A5R9FXE4-F1
#
_entry.id   AF-A0A5R9FXE4-F1
#
_cell.length_a   1.000
_cell.length_b   1.000
_cell.length_c   1.000
_cell.angle_alpha   90.00
_cell.angle_beta   90.00
_cell.angle_gamma   90.00
#
_symmetry.space_group_name_H-M   'P 1'
#
loop_
_entity.id
_entity.type
_entity.pdbx_description
1 polymer ?
#
loop_
_entity_poly.entity_id
_entity_poly.type
_entity_poly.pdbx_seq_one_letter_code
_entity_poly.pdbx_strand_id
1 'polypeptide(L)'
;MDGIVDEEWSAFLRDWDAGGDQEVALAEMVTAEPDRHDWRVVDAALDRLVCSGCGDRLSRGPVDCSACDLAHGFRYAAIETDRPGVPPGNEHAVRVNVSVVRRPQGNSENEVLVRRLVLPVLLVGLLPTTEEAQRVSALIKRSSPAQKPVLIEQAIEEMLRR
;
A
#
# COMPACT_ATOMS: atom_id res chain seq x y z
N MET A 1 0.10 -4.48 8.30
CA MET A 1 -0.27 -3.82 7.04
C MET A 1 -1.64 -4.32 6.60
N ASP A 2 -1.81 -5.63 6.44
CA ASP A 2 -3.04 -6.16 5.84
C ASP A 2 -4.31 -5.91 6.68
N GLY A 3 -4.17 -5.75 8.00
CA GLY A 3 -5.31 -5.42 8.88
C GLY A 3 -6.17 -4.23 8.41
N ILE A 4 -5.56 -3.14 7.92
CA ILE A 4 -6.35 -1.97 7.48
C ILE A 4 -7.15 -2.22 6.19
N VAL A 5 -6.73 -3.17 5.35
CA VAL A 5 -7.50 -3.55 4.15
C VAL A 5 -8.50 -4.66 4.49
N ASP A 6 -8.13 -5.58 5.38
CA ASP A 6 -8.99 -6.68 5.82
C ASP A 6 -10.19 -6.19 6.64
N GLU A 7 -9.99 -5.17 7.49
CA GLU A 7 -11.06 -4.54 8.27
C GLU A 7 -12.09 -3.84 7.38
N GLU A 8 -11.63 -3.04 6.42
CA GLU A 8 -12.49 -2.33 5.47
C GLU A 8 -13.22 -3.30 4.53
N TRP A 9 -12.55 -4.35 4.08
CA TRP A 9 -13.21 -5.40 3.30
C TRP A 9 -14.29 -6.13 4.10
N SER A 10 -13.99 -6.46 5.36
CA SER A 10 -14.97 -7.10 6.24
C SER A 10 -16.18 -6.20 6.49
N ALA A 11 -15.99 -4.88 6.56
CA ALA A 11 -17.08 -3.92 6.64
C ALA A 11 -17.89 -3.87 5.33
N PHE A 12 -17.21 -3.79 4.19
CA PHE A 12 -17.82 -3.81 2.86
C PHE A 12 -18.69 -5.05 2.63
N LEU A 13 -18.21 -6.24 3.00
CA LEU A 13 -19.01 -7.48 2.89
C LEU A 13 -20.26 -7.46 3.76
N ARG A 14 -20.19 -6.91 4.98
CA ARG A 14 -21.35 -6.78 5.87
C ARG A 14 -22.39 -5.82 5.29
N ASP A 15 -21.96 -4.71 4.70
CA ASP A 15 -22.86 -3.73 4.08
C ASP A 15 -23.58 -4.31 2.85
N TRP A 16 -22.96 -5.26 2.17
CA TRP A 16 -23.52 -6.00 1.03
C TRP A 16 -24.29 -7.27 1.42
N ASP A 17 -24.31 -7.65 2.71
CA ASP A 17 -24.84 -8.93 3.20
C ASP A 17 -24.30 -10.14 2.40
N ALA A 18 -23.00 -10.12 2.09
CA ALA A 18 -22.35 -11.07 1.20
C ALA A 18 -21.43 -12.05 1.93
N GLY A 19 -21.41 -13.31 1.50
CA GLY A 19 -20.49 -14.32 1.99
C GLY A 19 -20.25 -15.48 1.01
N GLY A 20 -19.18 -16.25 1.24
CA GLY A 20 -18.84 -17.41 0.41
C GLY A 20 -18.56 -17.02 -1.05
N ASP A 21 -19.21 -17.70 -2.00
CA ASP A 21 -18.99 -17.48 -3.44
C ASP A 21 -19.30 -16.04 -3.91
N GLN A 22 -20.11 -15.30 -3.16
CA GLN A 22 -20.40 -13.88 -3.45
C GLN A 22 -19.18 -12.98 -3.24
N GLU A 23 -18.23 -13.37 -2.38
CA GLU A 23 -17.04 -12.57 -2.07
C GLU A 23 -16.15 -12.39 -3.31
N VAL A 24 -16.01 -13.44 -4.14
CA VAL A 24 -15.21 -13.37 -5.38
C VAL A 24 -15.89 -12.47 -6.40
N ALA A 25 -17.20 -12.61 -6.60
CA ALA A 25 -17.95 -11.76 -7.52
C ALA A 25 -17.90 -10.28 -7.12
N LEU A 26 -17.95 -9.99 -5.82
CA LEU A 26 -17.76 -8.63 -5.31
C LEU A 26 -16.34 -8.12 -5.54
N ALA A 27 -15.32 -8.96 -5.32
CA ALA A 27 -13.94 -8.57 -5.60
C ALA A 27 -13.75 -8.24 -7.09
N GLU A 28 -14.32 -9.03 -7.99
CA GLU A 28 -14.30 -8.76 -9.43
C GLU A 28 -14.94 -7.40 -9.76
N MET A 29 -16.14 -7.13 -9.22
CA MET A 29 -16.84 -5.86 -9.42
C MET A 29 -16.02 -4.66 -8.92
N VAL A 30 -15.48 -4.75 -7.69
CA VAL A 30 -14.66 -3.69 -7.11
C VAL A 30 -13.42 -3.40 -7.96
N THR A 31 -12.76 -4.44 -8.47
CA THR A 31 -11.57 -4.26 -9.32
C THR A 31 -11.89 -3.73 -10.72
N ALA A 32 -13.11 -3.92 -11.21
CA ALA A 32 -13.58 -3.38 -12.48
C ALA A 32 -13.98 -1.89 -12.38
N GLU A 33 -14.36 -1.43 -11.18
CA GLU A 33 -14.84 -0.06 -10.93
C GLU A 33 -14.04 0.65 -9.82
N PRO A 34 -12.69 0.68 -9.89
CA PRO A 34 -11.85 1.11 -8.76
C PRO A 34 -12.14 2.55 -8.31
N ASP A 35 -12.52 3.44 -9.23
CA ASP A 35 -12.86 4.84 -8.98
C ASP A 35 -14.13 5.06 -8.14
N ARG A 36 -14.90 3.99 -7.89
CA ARG A 36 -16.11 4.03 -7.07
C ARG A 36 -15.88 3.54 -5.64
N HIS A 37 -14.68 3.07 -5.33
CA HIS A 37 -14.38 2.40 -4.07
C HIS A 37 -13.18 3.02 -3.36
N ASP A 38 -13.20 2.97 -2.03
CA ASP A 38 -12.03 3.34 -1.22
C ASP A 38 -10.86 2.40 -1.55
N TRP A 39 -9.66 2.96 -1.58
CA TRP A 39 -8.46 2.20 -1.95
C TRP A 39 -8.24 0.94 -1.10
N ARG A 40 -8.64 0.94 0.18
CA ARG A 40 -8.50 -0.24 1.07
C ARG A 40 -9.39 -1.39 0.61
N VAL A 41 -10.59 -1.07 0.13
CA VAL A 41 -11.52 -2.04 -0.46
C VAL A 41 -10.98 -2.56 -1.80
N VAL A 42 -10.43 -1.66 -2.64
CA VAL A 42 -9.81 -2.06 -3.92
C VAL A 42 -8.60 -2.98 -3.71
N ASP A 43 -7.72 -2.63 -2.78
CA ASP A 43 -6.55 -3.46 -2.47
C ASP A 43 -6.93 -4.81 -1.87
N ALA A 44 -7.96 -4.85 -1.01
CA ALA A 44 -8.48 -6.09 -0.48
C ALA A 44 -9.15 -6.97 -1.54
N ALA A 45 -9.86 -6.37 -2.50
CA ALA A 45 -10.44 -7.09 -3.64
C ALA A 45 -9.34 -7.71 -4.51
N LEU A 46 -8.29 -6.95 -4.84
CA LEU A 46 -7.13 -7.46 -5.59
C LEU A 46 -6.47 -8.66 -4.89
N ASP A 47 -6.41 -8.66 -3.55
CA ASP A 47 -5.81 -9.75 -2.77
C ASP A 47 -6.60 -11.07 -2.80
N ARG A 48 -7.87 -11.02 -3.24
CA ARG A 48 -8.77 -12.17 -3.37
C ARG A 48 -8.80 -12.77 -4.76
N LEU A 49 -8.30 -12.03 -5.75
CA LEU A 49 -8.29 -12.47 -7.14
C LEU A 49 -6.94 -13.08 -7.51
N VAL A 50 -6.99 -14.15 -8.29
CA VAL A 50 -5.82 -14.78 -8.90
C VAL A 50 -5.71 -14.30 -10.33
N CYS A 51 -4.51 -13.88 -10.74
CA CYS A 51 -4.22 -13.48 -12.10
C CYS A 51 -4.24 -14.70 -13.03
N SER A 52 -5.13 -14.70 -14.03
CA SER A 52 -5.22 -15.77 -15.04
C SER A 52 -3.96 -15.90 -15.90
N GLY A 53 -3.17 -14.84 -16.04
CA GLY A 53 -1.91 -14.85 -16.79
C GLY A 53 -0.74 -15.54 -16.09
N CYS A 54 -0.43 -15.15 -14.83
CA CYS A 54 0.75 -15.65 -14.11
C CYS A 54 0.43 -16.57 -12.92
N GLY A 55 -0.84 -16.75 -12.55
CA GLY A 55 -1.27 -17.59 -11.42
C GLY A 55 -0.98 -17.01 -10.02
N ASP A 56 -0.36 -15.83 -9.93
CA ASP A 56 -0.14 -15.11 -8.66
C ASP A 56 -1.38 -14.29 -8.28
N ARG A 57 -1.39 -13.69 -7.09
CA ARG A 57 -2.40 -12.71 -6.70
C ARG A 57 -2.39 -11.52 -7.68
N LEU A 58 -3.58 -11.09 -8.10
CA LEU A 58 -3.73 -10.00 -9.06
C LEU A 58 -3.03 -8.73 -8.55
N SER A 59 -2.34 -8.03 -9.45
CA SER A 59 -1.47 -6.86 -9.17
C SER A 59 -0.14 -7.14 -8.42
N ARG A 60 0.13 -8.38 -7.98
CA ARG A 60 1.39 -8.75 -7.28
C ARG A 60 2.37 -9.57 -8.11
N GLY A 61 1.93 -10.05 -9.28
CA GLY A 61 2.73 -10.82 -10.21
C GLY A 61 3.93 -10.06 -10.81
N PRO A 62 4.74 -10.75 -11.64
CA PRO A 62 5.99 -10.23 -12.18
C PRO A 62 5.78 -9.00 -13.09
N VAL A 63 6.87 -8.25 -13.34
CA VAL A 63 6.87 -6.99 -14.10
C VAL A 63 6.56 -7.14 -15.59
N ASP A 64 6.55 -8.36 -16.10
CA ASP A 64 6.23 -8.69 -17.49
C ASP A 64 4.80 -9.25 -17.65
N CYS A 65 4.05 -9.37 -16.55
CA CYS A 65 2.66 -9.79 -16.59
C CYS A 65 1.73 -8.58 -16.82
N SER A 66 1.27 -8.43 -18.07
CA SER A 66 0.39 -7.33 -18.49
C SER A 66 -0.89 -7.20 -17.66
N ALA A 67 -1.51 -8.32 -17.26
CA ALA A 67 -2.70 -8.31 -16.42
C ALA A 67 -2.42 -7.76 -15.01
N CYS A 68 -1.28 -8.13 -14.41
CA CYS A 68 -0.86 -7.59 -13.13
C CYS A 68 -0.45 -6.12 -13.23
N ASP A 69 0.24 -5.72 -14.30
CA ASP A 69 0.58 -4.31 -14.55
C ASP A 69 -0.67 -3.44 -14.69
N LEU A 70 -1.67 -3.91 -15.45
CA LEU A 70 -2.91 -3.19 -15.66
C LEU A 70 -3.68 -3.01 -14.34
N ALA A 71 -3.83 -4.09 -13.56
CA ALA A 71 -4.46 -4.02 -12.25
C ALA A 71 -3.69 -3.11 -11.27
N HIS A 72 -2.35 -3.15 -11.31
CA HIS A 72 -1.49 -2.26 -10.54
C HIS A 72 -1.59 -0.79 -10.98
N GLY A 73 -1.86 -0.51 -12.26
CA GLY A 73 -2.12 0.84 -12.75
C GLY A 73 -3.50 1.35 -12.32
N PHE A 74 -4.54 0.55 -12.48
CA PHE A 74 -5.91 0.98 -12.22
C PHE A 74 -6.25 1.17 -10.74
N ARG A 75 -5.56 0.51 -9.81
CA ARG A 75 -5.70 0.81 -8.36
C ARG A 75 -5.43 2.27 -8.00
N TYR A 76 -4.75 3.05 -8.86
CA TYR A 76 -4.54 4.49 -8.63
C TYR A 76 -5.76 5.37 -8.95
N ALA A 77 -6.82 4.81 -9.54
CA ALA A 77 -8.08 5.49 -9.71
C ALA A 77 -8.95 5.48 -8.44
N ALA A 78 -8.62 4.64 -7.46
CA ALA A 78 -9.41 4.47 -6.25
C ALA A 78 -9.52 5.74 -5.40
N ILE A 79 -10.62 5.84 -4.66
CA ILE A 79 -10.90 6.96 -3.76
C ILE A 79 -9.93 6.89 -2.57
N GLU A 80 -9.28 8.01 -2.28
CA GLU A 80 -8.43 8.16 -1.09
C GLU A 80 -9.19 8.94 -0.03
N THR A 81 -9.72 8.23 0.97
CA THR A 81 -10.38 8.85 2.13
C THR A 81 -9.47 8.77 3.33
N ASP A 82 -8.97 9.91 3.82
CA ASP A 82 -8.19 9.93 5.06
C ASP A 82 -8.98 9.40 6.25
N ARG A 83 -8.39 8.49 7.03
CA ARG A 83 -9.02 7.96 8.24
C ARG A 83 -9.19 9.06 9.31
N PRO A 84 -10.12 8.91 10.27
CA PRO A 84 -10.26 9.89 11.35
C PRO A 84 -8.97 10.07 12.16
N GLY A 85 -8.62 11.33 12.46
CA GLY A 85 -7.51 11.66 13.35
C GLY A 85 -6.12 11.68 12.74
N VAL A 86 -5.97 11.49 11.42
CA VAL A 86 -4.68 11.65 10.72
C VAL A 86 -4.62 12.94 9.90
N PRO A 87 -3.41 13.45 9.59
CA PRO A 87 -3.25 14.60 8.72
C PRO A 87 -3.79 14.33 7.31
N PRO A 88 -4.28 15.36 6.59
CA PRO A 88 -4.67 15.23 5.19
C PRO A 88 -3.56 14.65 4.31
N GLY A 89 -3.91 13.71 3.44
CA GLY A 89 -2.99 13.00 2.55
C GLY A 89 -2.21 11.86 3.21
N ASN A 90 -2.52 11.49 4.45
CA ASN A 90 -1.88 10.34 5.09
C ASN A 90 -2.23 9.03 4.38
N GLU A 91 -3.48 8.85 3.94
CA GLU A 91 -3.89 7.61 3.26
C GLU A 91 -3.28 7.50 1.87
N HIS A 92 -3.06 8.62 1.19
CA HIS A 92 -2.24 8.67 -0.02
C HIS A 92 -0.83 8.13 0.26
N ALA A 93 -0.18 8.62 1.32
CA ALA A 93 1.15 8.17 1.70
C ALA A 93 1.16 6.68 2.08
N VAL A 94 0.19 6.20 2.87
CA VAL A 94 0.05 4.78 3.21
C VAL A 94 -0.08 3.95 1.93
N ARG A 95 -1.02 4.28 1.05
CA ARG A 95 -1.30 3.53 -0.18
C ARG A 95 -0.10 3.44 -1.11
N VAL A 96 0.62 4.54 -1.32
CA VAL A 96 1.85 4.55 -2.14
C VAL A 96 2.93 3.64 -1.54
N ASN A 97 3.08 3.62 -0.21
CA ASN A 97 4.04 2.72 0.44
C ASN A 97 3.58 1.25 0.35
N VAL A 98 2.28 0.98 0.53
CA VAL A 98 1.68 -0.35 0.40
C VAL A 98 1.88 -0.91 -1.02
N SER A 99 1.65 -0.11 -2.07
CA SER A 99 1.78 -0.56 -3.45
C SER A 99 3.21 -1.01 -3.78
N VAL A 100 4.22 -0.29 -3.31
CA VAL A 100 5.64 -0.66 -3.47
C VAL A 100 6.01 -1.90 -2.67
N VAL A 101 5.55 -2.01 -1.42
CA VAL A 101 5.90 -3.17 -0.57
C VAL A 101 5.24 -4.46 -1.07
N ARG A 102 4.02 -4.37 -1.59
CA ARG A 102 3.27 -5.51 -2.15
C ARG A 102 3.74 -5.92 -3.54
N ARG A 103 4.33 -4.99 -4.30
CA ARG A 103 4.94 -5.24 -5.62
C ARG A 103 6.36 -4.66 -5.69
N PRO A 104 7.33 -5.29 -5.01
CA PRO A 104 8.70 -4.75 -4.92
C PRO A 104 9.46 -4.82 -6.24
N GLN A 105 9.00 -5.62 -7.20
CA GLN A 105 9.66 -5.79 -8.48
C GLN A 105 9.64 -4.46 -9.25
N GLY A 106 10.79 -4.07 -9.83
CA GLY A 106 10.95 -2.78 -10.51
C GLY A 106 11.33 -1.60 -9.60
N ASN A 107 11.28 -1.78 -8.27
CA ASN A 107 11.77 -0.80 -7.30
C ASN A 107 13.19 -1.17 -6.83
N SER A 108 13.97 -0.17 -6.41
CA SER A 108 15.28 -0.42 -5.81
C SER A 108 15.14 -1.07 -4.42
N GLU A 109 16.12 -1.89 -4.01
CA GLU A 109 16.13 -2.49 -2.66
C GLU A 109 16.04 -1.43 -1.55
N ASN A 110 16.70 -0.29 -1.75
CA ASN A 110 16.65 0.83 -0.82
C ASN A 110 15.25 1.42 -0.70
N GLU A 111 14.56 1.59 -1.83
CA GLU A 111 13.19 2.10 -1.82
C GLU A 111 12.28 1.14 -1.07
N VAL A 112 12.31 -0.15 -1.40
CA VAL A 112 11.51 -1.16 -0.70
C VAL A 112 11.81 -1.17 0.80
N LEU A 113 13.08 -1.08 1.20
CA LEU A 113 13.48 -1.00 2.62
C LEU A 113 12.88 0.24 3.31
N VAL A 114 12.96 1.42 2.70
CA VAL A 114 12.39 2.65 3.26
C VAL A 114 10.89 2.54 3.43
N ARG A 115 10.18 2.08 2.38
CA ARG A 115 8.72 1.96 2.43
C ARG A 115 8.31 1.00 3.54
N ARG A 116 9.02 -0.11 3.73
CA ARG A 116 8.77 -1.06 4.82
C ARG A 116 8.96 -0.43 6.21
N LEU A 117 10.00 0.37 6.41
CA LEU A 117 10.32 0.96 7.71
C LEU A 117 9.44 2.18 8.04
N VAL A 118 9.05 2.97 7.05
CA VAL A 118 8.21 4.16 7.23
C VAL A 118 6.73 3.81 7.39
N LEU A 119 6.26 2.71 6.79
CA LEU A 119 4.85 2.37 6.77
C LEU A 119 4.20 2.21 8.16
N PRO A 120 4.80 1.57 9.17
CA PRO A 120 4.22 1.51 10.52
C PRO A 120 3.93 2.89 11.12
N VAL A 121 4.79 3.86 10.81
CA VAL A 121 4.70 5.24 11.29
C VAL A 121 3.58 6.00 10.58
N LEU A 122 3.45 5.80 9.26
CA LEU A 122 2.33 6.32 8.49
C LEU A 122 1.00 5.74 8.98
N LEU A 123 0.95 4.46 9.34
CA LEU A 123 -0.24 3.76 9.84
C LEU A 123 -0.72 4.27 11.21
N VAL A 124 0.15 4.89 12.01
CA VAL A 124 -0.24 5.58 13.25
C VAL A 124 -0.52 7.07 13.06
N GLY A 125 -0.52 7.55 11.81
CA GLY A 125 -0.90 8.93 11.46
C GLY A 125 0.24 9.93 11.42
N LEU A 126 1.49 9.52 11.64
CA LEU A 126 2.62 10.42 11.48
C LEU A 126 2.98 10.52 10.00
N LEU A 127 2.71 11.69 9.40
CA LEU A 127 3.02 11.99 8.02
C LEU A 127 4.28 12.85 7.94
N PRO A 128 5.42 12.32 7.44
CA PRO A 128 6.64 13.10 7.29
C PRO A 128 6.44 14.27 6.33
N THR A 129 7.08 15.40 6.61
CA THR A 129 7.16 16.49 5.64
C THR A 129 8.03 16.08 4.45
N THR A 130 7.88 16.78 3.32
CA THR A 130 8.73 16.58 2.13
C THR A 130 10.22 16.72 2.47
N GLU A 131 10.59 17.69 3.30
CA GLU A 131 11.98 17.91 3.70
C GLU A 131 12.54 16.75 4.52
N GLU A 132 11.74 16.16 5.40
CA GLU A 132 12.11 14.99 6.20
C GLU A 132 12.31 13.75 5.34
N ALA A 133 11.36 13.50 4.41
CA ALA A 133 11.46 12.40 3.47
C ALA A 133 12.71 12.52 2.59
N GLN A 134 13.03 13.74 2.14
CA GLN A 134 14.25 14.03 1.37
C GLN A 134 15.52 13.81 2.21
N ARG A 135 15.52 14.23 3.49
CA ARG A 135 16.65 14.04 4.41
C ARG A 135 16.93 12.56 4.64
N VAL A 136 15.90 11.76 4.91
CA VAL A 136 16.01 10.29 5.06
C VAL A 136 16.55 9.66 3.77
N SER A 137 15.98 10.03 2.63
CA SER A 137 16.43 9.52 1.32
C SER A 137 17.91 9.83 1.04
N ALA A 138 18.37 11.05 1.36
CA ALA A 138 19.76 11.46 1.19
C ALA A 138 20.71 10.72 2.14
N LEU A 139 20.29 10.46 3.38
CA LEU A 139 21.04 9.68 4.36
C LEU A 139 21.29 8.26 3.83
N ILE A 140 20.23 7.57 3.40
CA ILE A 140 20.30 6.17 2.94
C ILE A 140 21.19 6.01 1.71
N LYS A 141 21.12 6.95 0.76
CA LYS A 141 21.96 6.92 -0.45
C LYS A 141 23.45 6.95 -0.14
N ARG A 142 23.85 7.55 1.00
CA ARG A 142 25.24 7.70 1.42
C ARG A 142 25.72 6.62 2.39
N SER A 143 24.82 5.77 2.88
CA SER A 143 25.13 4.78 3.92
C SER A 143 25.45 3.40 3.35
N SER A 144 26.29 2.64 4.05
CA SER A 144 26.52 1.23 3.71
C SER A 144 25.25 0.39 3.95
N PRO A 145 25.04 -0.73 3.23
CA PRO A 145 23.87 -1.58 3.41
C PRO A 145 23.59 -1.97 4.87
N ALA A 146 24.63 -2.31 5.63
CA ALA A 146 24.52 -2.71 7.04
C ALA A 146 24.04 -1.58 7.98
N GLN A 147 24.28 -0.31 7.62
CA GLN A 147 23.92 0.85 8.45
C GLN A 147 22.52 1.39 8.14
N LYS A 148 21.94 1.07 6.98
CA LYS A 148 20.68 1.68 6.51
C LYS A 148 19.49 1.45 7.46
N PRO A 149 19.22 0.23 7.98
CA PRO A 149 18.06 0.01 8.84
C PRO A 149 18.11 0.90 10.10
N VAL A 150 19.24 0.88 10.82
CA VAL A 150 19.45 1.67 12.05
C VAL A 150 19.30 3.17 11.80
N LEU A 151 19.85 3.67 10.70
CA LEU A 151 19.75 5.10 10.37
C LEU A 151 18.33 5.53 10.02
N ILE A 152 17.54 4.65 9.41
CA ILE A 152 16.12 4.92 9.11
C ILE A 152 15.30 4.92 10.39
N GLU A 153 15.52 3.94 11.27
CA GLU A 153 14.87 3.87 12.58
C GLU A 153 15.17 5.11 13.43
N GLN A 154 16.44 5.53 13.50
CA GLN A 154 16.82 6.76 14.21
C GLN A 154 16.15 8.01 13.64
N ALA A 155 16.06 8.12 12.31
CA ALA A 155 15.38 9.23 11.68
C ALA A 155 13.88 9.22 12.01
N ILE A 156 13.25 8.06 12.02
CA ILE A 156 11.84 7.86 12.45
C ILE A 156 11.66 8.29 13.91
N GLU A 157 12.54 7.88 14.82
CA GLU A 157 12.50 8.28 16.24
C GLU A 157 12.68 9.79 16.43
N GLU A 158 13.53 10.43 15.63
CA GLU A 158 13.62 11.89 15.57
C GLU A 158 12.30 12.49 15.09
N MET A 159 11.60 11.85 14.13
CA MET A 159 10.30 12.33 13.68
C MET A 159 9.23 12.28 14.76
N LEU A 160 9.22 11.21 15.55
CA LEU A 160 8.26 10.94 16.61
C LEU A 160 8.43 11.86 17.84
N ARG A 161 9.58 12.53 18.00
CA ARG A 161 9.89 13.39 19.16
C ARG A 161 9.44 14.85 19.01
N ARG A 162 8.74 15.19 17.93
CA ARG A 162 8.21 16.52 17.64
C ARG A 162 6.85 16.71 18.28
#